data_AF-A0A7K0QUW5-F1
#
_entry.id   AF-A0A7K0QUW5-F1
#
_cell.length_a   1.000
_cell.length_b   1.000
_cell.length_c   1.000
_cell.angle_alpha   90.00
_cell.angle_beta   90.00
_cell.angle_gamma   90.00
#
_symmetry.space_group_name_H-M   'P 1'
#
loop_
_entity.id
_entity.type
_entity.pdbx_description
1 polymer ?
#
loop_
_entity_poly.entity_id
_entity_poly.type
_entity_poly.pdbx_seq_one_letter_code
_entity_poly.pdbx_strand_id
1 'polypeptide(L)'
;MAGGMRKMAAYLGLVEDQDFVDDYDEPVEEPRSREPRSREPRPAPERKPRPQEQSSVRVTEARQSGVRTIREPRAENYETSQYDRGVDVKTPVNVGDLKISTIHPRSYNDARRIGEEFRSGTPVIMNLTEMEDGDAKRIVDFSAGLVFGLHGTIERITNKVFLLSPANVDVAAEARAQLAQDGFFNQS
;
A
#
# COMPACT_ATOMS: atom_id res chain seq x y z
N MET A 1 -8.47 36.48 46.93
CA MET A 1 -8.64 36.66 45.47
C MET A 1 -7.39 36.13 44.75
N ALA A 2 -7.25 34.82 44.57
CA ALA A 2 -6.03 34.19 44.04
C ALA A 2 -6.30 33.13 42.93
N GLY A 3 -7.42 33.25 42.20
CA GLY A 3 -7.81 32.28 41.17
C GLY A 3 -7.53 32.70 39.71
N GLY A 4 -7.28 33.98 39.46
CA GLY A 4 -7.15 34.52 38.09
C GLY A 4 -5.81 34.21 37.43
N MET A 5 -4.71 34.26 38.18
CA MET A 5 -3.37 34.07 37.62
C MET A 5 -3.08 32.61 37.24
N ARG A 6 -3.72 31.63 37.90
CA ARG A 6 -3.52 30.20 37.58
C ARG A 6 -4.11 29.81 36.23
N LYS A 7 -5.27 30.38 35.87
CA LYS A 7 -5.94 30.13 34.58
C LYS A 7 -5.16 30.68 33.40
N MET A 8 -4.54 31.85 33.54
CA MET A 8 -3.69 32.43 32.48
C MET A 8 -2.37 31.67 32.35
N ALA A 9 -1.82 31.15 33.45
CA ALA A 9 -0.63 30.30 33.41
C ALA A 9 -0.89 28.93 32.74
N ALA A 10 -2.07 28.34 32.95
CA ALA A 10 -2.50 27.12 32.26
C ALA A 10 -2.74 27.38 30.75
N TYR A 11 -3.35 28.52 30.37
CA TYR A 11 -3.56 28.88 28.96
C TYR A 11 -2.27 29.16 28.19
N LEU A 12 -1.25 29.70 28.86
CA LEU A 12 0.08 29.94 28.28
C LEU A 12 1.01 28.71 28.32
N GLY A 13 0.52 27.55 28.79
CA GLY A 13 1.29 26.32 28.87
C GLY A 13 2.45 26.36 29.87
N LEU A 14 2.41 27.29 30.84
CA LEU A 14 3.46 27.46 31.86
C LEU A 14 3.19 26.62 33.13
N VAL A 15 2.04 25.94 33.19
CA VAL A 15 1.68 24.98 34.22
C VAL A 15 1.13 23.73 33.52
N GLU A 16 1.80 22.60 33.72
CA GLU A 16 1.28 21.29 33.35
C GLU A 16 0.19 20.92 34.37
N ASP A 17 -1.08 21.08 33.98
CA ASP A 17 -2.18 20.44 34.71
C ASP A 17 -2.07 18.93 34.43
N GLN A 18 -1.78 18.15 35.48
CA GLN A 18 -1.55 16.69 35.45
C GLN A 18 -2.83 15.86 35.20
N ASP A 19 -3.75 16.36 34.37
CA ASP A 19 -4.96 15.63 33.99
C ASP A 19 -4.89 15.08 32.55
N PHE A 20 -3.69 15.06 31.95
CA PHE A 20 -3.42 14.32 30.73
C PHE A 20 -2.92 12.91 31.07
N VAL A 21 -3.81 12.10 31.66
CA VAL A 21 -3.55 10.67 31.86
C VAL A 21 -4.38 9.92 30.83
N ASP A 22 -3.66 9.33 29.88
CA ASP A 22 -4.04 8.29 28.92
C ASP A 22 -5.54 7.90 28.86
N ASP A 23 -6.26 8.41 27.86
CA ASP A 23 -7.47 7.75 27.36
C ASP A 23 -7.08 6.65 26.35
N TYR A 24 -6.26 5.72 26.82
CA TYR A 24 -5.99 4.42 26.20
C TYR A 24 -6.21 3.32 27.23
N ASP A 25 -7.41 3.30 27.83
CA ASP A 25 -7.89 2.10 28.52
C ASP A 25 -8.75 1.31 27.53
N GLU A 26 -8.07 0.64 26.58
CA GLU A 26 -8.67 -0.49 25.89
C GLU A 26 -8.80 -1.62 26.93
N PRO A 27 -9.99 -2.17 27.20
CA PRO A 27 -10.10 -3.32 28.08
C PRO A 27 -9.39 -4.50 27.41
N VAL A 28 -8.22 -4.85 27.93
CA VAL A 28 -7.51 -6.07 27.53
C VAL A 28 -8.38 -7.24 27.98
N GLU A 29 -9.04 -7.93 27.04
CA GLU A 29 -9.72 -9.19 27.35
C GLU A 29 -8.67 -10.18 27.89
N GLU A 30 -8.79 -10.52 29.18
CA GLU A 30 -8.00 -11.59 29.78
C GLU A 30 -8.17 -12.89 28.96
N PRO A 31 -7.07 -13.56 28.56
CA PRO A 31 -7.19 -14.86 27.93
C PRO A 31 -7.73 -15.84 28.97
N ARG A 32 -9.00 -16.20 28.84
CA ARG A 32 -9.63 -17.28 29.63
C ARG A 32 -8.74 -18.51 29.57
N SER A 33 -8.18 -18.88 30.72
CA SER A 33 -7.47 -20.13 30.95
C SER A 33 -8.39 -21.28 30.55
N ARG A 34 -8.14 -21.84 29.36
CA ARG A 34 -8.80 -23.06 28.90
C ARG A 34 -8.32 -24.20 29.79
N GLU A 35 -9.21 -24.72 30.62
CA GLU A 35 -9.00 -26.00 31.29
C GLU A 35 -8.63 -27.08 30.25
N PRO A 36 -7.64 -27.95 30.54
CA PRO A 36 -7.29 -29.04 29.66
C PRO A 36 -8.42 -30.08 29.70
N ARG A 37 -9.34 -30.00 28.74
CA ARG A 37 -10.26 -31.10 28.47
C ARG A 37 -9.45 -32.30 27.97
N SER A 38 -9.43 -33.35 28.79
CA SER A 38 -8.97 -34.69 28.46
C SER A 38 -9.61 -35.11 27.13
N ARG A 39 -8.81 -35.12 26.05
CA ARG A 39 -9.23 -35.69 24.77
C ARG A 39 -9.25 -37.20 24.93
N GLU A 40 -10.44 -37.79 24.96
CA GLU A 40 -10.59 -39.22 24.67
C GLU A 40 -10.06 -39.50 23.25
N PRO A 41 -9.30 -40.59 23.06
CA PRO A 41 -8.77 -40.96 21.76
C PRO A 41 -9.91 -41.37 20.83
N ARG A 42 -10.06 -40.68 19.70
CA ARG A 42 -10.95 -41.10 18.62
C ARG A 42 -10.41 -42.40 17.98
N PRO A 43 -11.26 -43.41 17.71
CA PRO A 43 -10.83 -44.62 17.03
C PRO A 43 -10.48 -44.33 15.56
N ALA A 44 -9.36 -44.87 15.10
CA ALA A 44 -8.90 -44.79 13.72
C ALA A 44 -9.78 -45.62 12.77
N PRO A 45 -10.01 -45.19 11.51
CA PRO A 45 -10.81 -45.97 10.57
C PRO A 45 -10.09 -47.25 10.14
N GLU A 46 -10.75 -48.38 10.36
CA GLU A 46 -10.34 -49.73 9.97
C GLU A 46 -10.22 -49.87 8.43
N ARG A 47 -9.03 -50.24 7.95
CA ARG A 47 -8.81 -50.62 6.55
C ARG A 47 -9.34 -52.03 6.32
N LYS A 48 -10.43 -52.18 5.56
CA LYS A 48 -10.88 -53.48 5.06
C LYS A 48 -9.94 -54.02 3.96
N PRO A 49 -9.55 -55.31 3.98
CA PRO A 49 -8.77 -55.91 2.90
C PRO A 49 -9.65 -56.18 1.67
N ARG A 50 -9.12 -55.87 0.48
CA ARG A 50 -9.75 -56.24 -0.80
C ARG A 50 -9.43 -57.72 -1.14
N PRO A 51 -10.42 -58.52 -1.57
CA PRO A 51 -10.19 -59.89 -2.06
C PRO A 51 -9.36 -59.92 -3.36
N GLN A 52 -8.43 -60.87 -3.43
CA GLN A 52 -7.78 -61.30 -4.66
C GLN A 52 -8.62 -62.41 -5.30
N GLU A 53 -8.94 -62.31 -6.58
CA GLU A 53 -9.29 -63.49 -7.38
C GLU A 53 -8.79 -63.35 -8.82
N GLN A 54 -8.27 -64.47 -9.30
CA GLN A 54 -7.47 -64.67 -10.50
C GLN A 54 -8.38 -64.80 -11.74
N SER A 55 -7.94 -64.31 -12.89
CA SER A 55 -8.39 -64.90 -14.17
C SER A 55 -7.45 -64.55 -15.33
N SER A 56 -6.61 -65.54 -15.63
CA SER A 56 -6.05 -65.99 -16.92
C SER A 56 -6.07 -65.08 -18.16
N VAL A 57 -4.87 -64.99 -18.74
CA VAL A 57 -4.51 -64.57 -20.10
C VAL A 57 -5.35 -65.26 -21.20
N ARG A 58 -5.83 -64.50 -22.18
CA ARG A 58 -5.92 -64.95 -23.60
C ARG A 58 -5.55 -63.82 -24.57
N VAL A 59 -4.66 -64.17 -25.47
CA VAL A 59 -4.12 -63.41 -26.61
C VAL A 59 -5.07 -63.56 -27.80
N THR A 60 -5.39 -62.48 -28.52
CA THR A 60 -5.63 -62.51 -29.99
C THR A 60 -5.48 -61.13 -30.62
N GLU A 61 -4.47 -61.02 -31.49
CA GLU A 61 -4.41 -60.37 -32.81
C GLU A 61 -4.82 -58.90 -33.04
N ALA A 62 -3.77 -58.11 -33.30
CA ALA A 62 -3.50 -57.32 -34.52
C ALA A 62 -4.56 -56.35 -35.06
N ARG A 63 -4.19 -55.05 -35.12
CA ARG A 63 -3.83 -54.33 -36.37
C ARG A 63 -3.58 -52.82 -36.13
N GLN A 64 -2.40 -52.37 -36.59
CA GLN A 64 -2.09 -51.05 -37.19
C GLN A 64 -2.27 -49.81 -36.27
N SER A 65 -1.40 -48.80 -36.19
CA SER A 65 -0.17 -48.40 -36.87
C SER A 65 0.20 -47.04 -36.26
N GLY A 66 1.48 -46.76 -36.01
CA GLY A 66 1.96 -45.38 -35.80
C GLY A 66 2.78 -45.16 -34.54
N VAL A 67 4.03 -45.62 -34.55
CA VAL A 67 5.07 -45.18 -33.62
C VAL A 67 5.39 -43.72 -33.91
N ARG A 68 5.06 -42.80 -32.99
CA ARG A 68 5.68 -41.47 -32.93
C ARG A 68 6.63 -41.45 -31.74
N THR A 69 7.91 -41.57 -32.06
CA THR A 69 9.02 -41.30 -31.14
C THR A 69 8.88 -39.90 -30.56
N ILE A 70 9.01 -39.82 -29.23
CA ILE A 70 9.09 -38.58 -28.45
C ILE A 70 10.30 -37.79 -28.98
N ARG A 71 10.04 -36.61 -29.55
CA ARG A 71 11.07 -35.66 -29.99
C ARG A 71 11.41 -34.79 -28.79
N GLU A 72 12.62 -34.92 -28.27
CA GLU A 72 13.16 -34.03 -27.24
C GLU A 72 13.10 -32.57 -27.73
N PRO A 73 12.59 -31.61 -26.93
CA PRO A 73 12.77 -30.21 -27.22
C PRO A 73 14.22 -29.83 -26.94
N ARG A 74 14.94 -29.62 -28.05
CA ARG A 74 16.18 -28.87 -28.23
C ARG A 74 16.29 -27.72 -27.23
N ALA A 75 17.39 -27.69 -26.48
CA ALA A 75 17.82 -26.54 -25.70
C ALA A 75 17.99 -25.33 -26.63
N GLU A 76 17.11 -24.35 -26.50
CA GLU A 76 17.28 -23.05 -27.13
C GLU A 76 18.26 -22.23 -26.29
N ASN A 77 19.23 -21.64 -26.99
CA ASN A 77 20.23 -20.75 -26.44
C ASN A 77 19.54 -19.53 -25.83
N TYR A 78 19.51 -19.46 -24.50
CA TYR A 78 19.27 -18.20 -23.81
C TYR A 78 20.58 -17.41 -23.88
N GLU A 79 20.69 -16.54 -24.88
CA GLU A 79 21.72 -15.49 -24.88
C GLU A 79 21.52 -14.65 -23.62
N THR A 80 22.53 -14.67 -22.76
CA THR A 80 22.58 -13.84 -21.58
C THR A 80 22.66 -12.38 -22.06
N SER A 81 21.56 -11.65 -22.00
CA SER A 81 21.60 -10.21 -22.15
C SER A 81 22.29 -9.66 -20.91
N GLN A 82 23.53 -9.21 -21.11
CA GLN A 82 24.29 -8.47 -20.14
C GLN A 82 23.51 -7.18 -19.86
N TYR A 83 22.81 -7.14 -18.72
CA TYR A 83 22.28 -5.91 -18.17
C TYR A 83 23.48 -5.02 -17.81
N ASP A 84 23.84 -4.18 -18.77
CA ASP A 84 24.66 -3.00 -18.58
C ASP A 84 24.10 -2.22 -17.38
N ARG A 85 24.83 -2.23 -16.26
CA ARG A 85 24.53 -1.36 -15.12
C ARG A 85 24.90 0.05 -15.55
N GLY A 86 24.01 0.67 -16.31
CA GLY A 86 23.94 2.11 -16.46
C GLY A 86 23.81 2.71 -15.08
N VAL A 87 24.82 3.45 -14.66
CA VAL A 87 24.78 4.32 -13.49
C VAL A 87 23.60 5.27 -13.70
N ASP A 88 22.61 5.23 -12.82
CA ASP A 88 21.52 6.20 -12.80
C ASP A 88 22.13 7.57 -12.48
N VAL A 89 22.50 8.30 -13.55
CA VAL A 89 22.90 9.69 -13.45
C VAL A 89 21.61 10.44 -13.14
N LYS A 90 21.38 10.69 -11.84
CA LYS A 90 20.37 11.63 -11.35
C LYS A 90 20.62 12.96 -12.02
N THR A 91 19.98 13.15 -13.17
CA THR A 91 20.05 14.42 -13.89
C THR A 91 19.19 15.38 -13.08
N PRO A 92 19.75 16.46 -12.52
CA PRO A 92 18.96 17.42 -11.77
C PRO A 92 17.90 17.99 -12.72
N VAL A 93 16.64 17.71 -12.42
CA VAL A 93 15.51 18.26 -13.16
C VAL A 93 15.59 19.78 -13.05
N ASN A 94 15.57 20.46 -14.20
CA ASN A 94 15.66 21.91 -14.24
C ASN A 94 14.42 22.50 -13.55
N VAL A 95 14.62 23.13 -12.38
CA VAL A 95 13.57 23.55 -11.45
C VAL A 95 12.59 24.57 -12.07
N GLY A 96 12.97 25.21 -13.18
CA GLY A 96 12.16 26.20 -13.90
C GLY A 96 10.88 25.68 -14.56
N ASP A 97 10.77 24.36 -14.83
CA ASP A 97 9.64 23.77 -15.57
C ASP A 97 8.86 22.72 -14.75
N LEU A 98 8.98 22.73 -13.41
CA LEU A 98 8.25 21.80 -12.53
C LEU A 98 6.75 22.11 -12.53
N LYS A 99 6.01 21.50 -13.45
CA LYS A 99 4.55 21.54 -13.49
C LYS A 99 3.98 20.72 -12.33
N ILE A 100 3.14 21.33 -11.49
CA ILE A 100 2.38 20.65 -10.44
C ILE A 100 0.94 20.45 -10.93
N SER A 101 0.40 19.24 -10.74
CA SER A 101 -0.97 18.89 -11.10
C SER A 101 -1.88 18.93 -9.87
N THR A 102 -2.96 19.71 -9.91
CA THR A 102 -3.94 19.76 -8.82
C THR A 102 -5.20 19.01 -9.23
N ILE A 103 -5.62 18.05 -8.40
CA ILE A 103 -6.82 17.23 -8.59
C ILE A 103 -7.77 17.46 -7.42
N HIS A 104 -9.06 17.60 -7.72
CA HIS A 104 -10.15 17.71 -6.75
C HIS A 104 -11.08 16.49 -6.90
N PRO A 105 -10.71 15.33 -6.32
CA PRO A 105 -11.52 14.12 -6.41
C PRO A 105 -12.93 14.30 -5.86
N ARG A 106 -13.90 13.65 -6.52
CA ARG A 106 -15.30 13.58 -6.11
C ARG A 106 -15.75 12.17 -5.77
N SER A 107 -14.98 11.18 -6.21
CA SER A 107 -15.26 9.77 -5.98
C SER A 107 -13.97 8.97 -5.94
N TYR A 108 -14.05 7.72 -5.45
CA TYR A 108 -12.91 6.81 -5.47
C TYR A 108 -12.32 6.56 -6.88
N ASN A 109 -13.12 6.71 -7.94
CA ASN A 109 -12.65 6.47 -9.33
C ASN A 109 -11.54 7.44 -9.77
N ASP A 110 -11.46 8.62 -9.13
CA ASP A 110 -10.43 9.62 -9.41
C ASP A 110 -9.02 9.15 -8.99
N ALA A 111 -8.92 8.10 -8.16
CA ALA A 111 -7.66 7.44 -7.80
C ALA A 111 -6.82 7.10 -9.02
N ARG A 112 -7.45 6.62 -10.10
CA ARG A 112 -6.73 6.28 -11.33
C ARG A 112 -5.99 7.48 -11.91
N ARG A 113 -6.65 8.64 -11.98
CA ARG A 113 -6.06 9.86 -12.55
C ARG A 113 -4.90 10.37 -11.70
N ILE A 114 -5.03 10.31 -10.37
CA ILE A 114 -3.94 10.60 -9.43
C ILE A 114 -2.72 9.73 -9.73
N GLY A 115 -2.93 8.41 -9.86
CA GLY A 115 -1.84 7.47 -10.13
C GLY A 115 -1.19 7.67 -11.50
N GLU A 116 -1.96 8.04 -12.51
CA GLU A 116 -1.44 8.32 -13.85
C GLU A 116 -0.51 9.55 -13.86
N GLU A 117 -0.93 10.65 -13.25
CA GLU A 117 -0.13 11.88 -13.12
C GLU A 117 1.12 11.66 -12.26
N PHE A 118 0.98 10.95 -11.15
CA PHE A 118 2.10 10.65 -10.27
C PHE A 118 3.15 9.77 -10.97
N ARG A 119 2.69 8.74 -11.70
CA ARG A 119 3.59 7.83 -12.44
C ARG A 119 4.26 8.51 -13.63
N SER A 120 3.71 9.59 -14.17
CA SER A 120 4.40 10.39 -15.19
C SER A 120 5.50 11.29 -14.63
N GLY A 121 5.77 11.26 -13.32
CA GLY A 121 6.79 12.09 -12.67
C GLY A 121 6.30 13.50 -12.33
N THR A 122 4.99 13.75 -12.41
CA THR A 122 4.37 15.03 -12.06
C THR A 122 3.98 15.04 -10.59
N PRO A 123 4.40 16.03 -9.77
CA PRO A 123 3.87 16.20 -8.43
C PRO A 123 2.35 16.45 -8.45
N VAL A 124 1.62 15.84 -7.51
CA VAL A 124 0.15 15.89 -7.46
C VAL A 124 -0.33 16.49 -6.14
N ILE A 125 -1.10 17.57 -6.21
CA ILE A 125 -1.90 18.07 -5.08
C ILE A 125 -3.29 17.42 -5.16
N MET A 126 -3.66 16.69 -4.12
CA MET A 126 -4.97 16.06 -4.00
C MET A 126 -5.80 16.80 -2.96
N ASN A 127 -6.85 17.48 -3.41
CA ASN A 127 -7.81 18.14 -2.53
C ASN A 127 -9.05 17.27 -2.33
N LEU A 128 -9.16 16.65 -1.15
CA LEU A 128 -10.22 15.72 -0.77
C LEU A 128 -11.33 16.40 0.05
N THR A 129 -11.37 17.74 0.15
CA THR A 129 -12.33 18.46 1.00
C THR A 129 -13.79 18.17 0.67
N GLU A 130 -14.05 17.81 -0.59
CA GLU A 130 -15.40 17.56 -1.11
C GLU A 130 -15.76 16.06 -1.15
N MET A 131 -14.92 15.22 -0.57
CA MET A 131 -15.17 13.78 -0.40
C MET A 131 -15.67 13.45 1.00
N GLU A 132 -16.50 12.41 1.08
CA GLU A 132 -16.84 11.74 2.34
C GLU A 132 -15.59 11.11 2.97
N ASP A 133 -15.51 11.10 4.30
CA ASP A 133 -14.33 10.66 5.05
C ASP A 133 -13.89 9.22 4.70
N GLY A 134 -14.86 8.33 4.46
CA GLY A 134 -14.57 6.94 4.05
C GLY A 134 -13.84 6.88 2.72
N ASP A 135 -14.34 7.58 1.70
CA ASP A 135 -13.72 7.60 0.38
C ASP A 135 -12.41 8.41 0.35
N ALA A 136 -12.33 9.51 1.12
CA ALA A 136 -11.10 10.27 1.29
C ALA A 136 -9.99 9.41 1.88
N LYS A 137 -10.27 8.62 2.93
CA LYS A 137 -9.32 7.67 3.51
C LYS A 137 -8.86 6.64 2.47
N ARG A 138 -9.78 6.10 1.68
CA ARG A 138 -9.44 5.14 0.60
C ARG A 138 -8.54 5.75 -0.47
N ILE A 139 -8.74 7.02 -0.84
CA ILE A 139 -7.83 7.73 -1.76
C ILE A 139 -6.44 7.91 -1.14
N VAL A 140 -6.35 8.24 0.15
CA VAL A 140 -5.07 8.35 0.86
C VAL A 140 -4.34 7.01 0.93
N ASP A 141 -5.04 5.92 1.25
CA ASP A 141 -4.45 4.57 1.32
C ASP A 141 -3.94 4.11 -0.06
N PHE A 142 -4.71 4.35 -1.12
CA PHE A 142 -4.28 4.11 -2.50
C PHE A 142 -3.00 4.89 -2.83
N SER A 143 -2.96 6.17 -2.46
CA SER A 143 -1.84 7.08 -2.70
C SER A 143 -0.59 6.67 -1.93
N ALA A 144 -0.74 6.25 -0.67
CA ALA A 144 0.34 5.70 0.13
C ALA A 144 0.94 4.45 -0.52
N GLY A 145 0.10 3.58 -1.10
CA GLY A 145 0.56 2.43 -1.89
C GLY A 145 1.36 2.83 -3.12
N LEU A 146 0.92 3.84 -3.87
CA LEU A 146 1.66 4.38 -5.03
C LEU A 146 3.02 4.95 -4.63
N VAL A 147 3.02 5.80 -3.60
CA VAL A 147 4.18 6.51 -3.10
C VAL A 147 5.22 5.52 -2.56
N PHE A 148 4.79 4.52 -1.80
CA PHE A 148 5.66 3.45 -1.32
C PHE A 148 6.22 2.62 -2.48
N GLY A 149 5.38 2.22 -3.43
CA GLY A 149 5.78 1.37 -4.56
C GLY A 149 6.70 2.04 -5.58
N LEU A 150 6.68 3.38 -5.66
CA LEU A 150 7.47 4.17 -6.62
C LEU A 150 8.48 5.10 -5.94
N HIS A 151 8.78 4.87 -4.66
CA HIS A 151 9.77 5.62 -3.87
C HIS A 151 9.56 7.14 -3.83
N GLY A 152 8.31 7.59 -3.90
CA GLY A 152 7.98 9.01 -3.72
C GLY A 152 7.80 9.39 -2.25
N THR A 153 7.22 10.57 -2.04
CA THR A 153 6.76 11.04 -0.73
C THR A 153 5.30 11.49 -0.78
N ILE A 154 4.63 11.44 0.38
CA ILE A 154 3.30 12.00 0.60
C ILE A 154 3.34 12.90 1.81
N GLU A 155 2.86 14.13 1.66
CA GLU A 155 2.84 15.14 2.72
C GLU A 155 1.43 15.70 2.87
N ARG A 156 0.98 15.84 4.12
CA ARG A 156 -0.26 16.55 4.41
C ARG A 156 0.03 18.05 4.45
N ILE A 157 -0.60 18.80 3.54
CA ILE A 157 -0.44 20.26 3.47
C ILE A 157 -1.42 20.93 4.43
N THR A 158 -2.71 20.55 4.36
CA THR A 158 -3.77 21.01 5.27
C THR A 158 -4.80 19.91 5.51
N ASN A 159 -5.94 20.24 6.12
CA ASN A 159 -6.99 19.25 6.32
C ASN A 159 -7.55 18.76 4.97
N LYS A 160 -7.55 17.44 4.76
CA LYS A 160 -7.97 16.78 3.52
C LYS A 160 -7.21 17.21 2.26
N VAL A 161 -6.06 17.89 2.38
CA VAL A 161 -5.21 18.26 1.22
C VAL A 161 -3.82 17.69 1.38
N PHE A 162 -3.38 16.94 0.37
CA PHE A 162 -2.12 16.20 0.36
C PHE A 162 -1.30 16.51 -0.89
N LEU A 163 0.01 16.54 -0.75
CA LEU A 163 0.97 16.63 -1.84
C LEU A 163 1.68 15.28 -2.00
N LEU A 164 1.70 14.78 -3.23
CA LEU A 164 2.47 13.61 -3.63
C LEU A 164 3.65 14.08 -4.48
N SER A 165 4.87 13.65 -4.12
CA SER A 165 6.09 13.99 -4.87
C SER A 165 6.77 12.71 -5.36
N PRO A 166 6.95 12.52 -6.68
CA PRO A 166 7.69 11.37 -7.22
C PRO A 166 9.16 11.35 -6.80
N ALA A 167 9.82 10.18 -6.87
CA ALA A 167 11.19 9.98 -6.39
C ALA A 167 12.25 10.93 -6.97
N ASN A 168 12.01 11.46 -8.18
CA ASN A 168 12.91 12.36 -8.90
C ASN A 168 12.66 13.84 -8.59
N VAL A 169 11.66 14.19 -7.77
CA VAL A 169 11.32 15.57 -7.42
C VAL A 169 11.47 15.78 -5.93
N ASP A 170 12.52 16.49 -5.53
CA ASP A 170 12.66 16.97 -4.17
C ASP A 170 11.98 18.33 -4.04
N VAL A 171 10.82 18.36 -3.37
CA VAL A 171 10.03 19.58 -3.15
C VAL A 171 10.50 20.32 -1.87
N ALA A 172 11.72 20.04 -1.40
CA ALA A 172 12.32 20.68 -0.24
C ALA A 172 12.23 22.22 -0.33
N ALA A 173 11.30 22.76 0.46
CA ALA A 173 11.11 24.16 0.85
C ALA A 173 10.63 25.17 -0.23
N GLU A 174 11.13 25.15 -1.46
CA GLU A 174 10.87 26.27 -2.40
C GLU A 174 9.45 26.27 -2.98
N ALA A 175 8.88 25.10 -3.32
CA ALA A 175 7.48 25.03 -3.75
C ALA A 175 6.49 25.11 -2.57
N ARG A 176 6.90 24.69 -1.37
CA ARG A 176 6.09 24.91 -0.14
C ARG A 176 5.88 26.40 0.11
N ALA A 177 6.88 27.23 -0.19
CA ALA A 177 6.76 28.68 -0.10
C ALA A 177 5.86 29.27 -1.19
N GLN A 178 5.95 28.78 -2.44
CA GLN A 178 5.12 29.30 -3.55
C GLN A 178 3.65 28.89 -3.42
N LEU A 179 3.36 27.63 -3.07
CA LEU A 179 1.99 27.14 -2.86
C LEU A 179 1.29 27.79 -1.65
N ALA A 180 2.06 28.17 -0.62
CA ALA A 180 1.53 28.94 0.51
C ALA A 180 1.34 30.43 0.18
N GLN A 181 2.10 30.98 -0.76
CA GLN A 181 2.01 32.40 -1.17
C GLN A 181 0.87 32.64 -2.18
N ASP A 182 0.59 31.69 -3.08
CA ASP A 182 -0.48 31.84 -4.08
C ASP A 182 -1.91 31.67 -3.51
N GLY A 183 -2.04 31.19 -2.26
CA GLY A 183 -3.32 31.03 -1.56
C GLY A 183 -3.89 32.30 -0.91
N PHE A 184 -3.27 33.48 -1.07
CA PHE A 184 -3.63 34.70 -0.32
C PHE A 184 -4.13 35.90 -1.16
N PHE A 185 -4.17 35.81 -2.49
CA PHE A 185 -4.71 36.91 -3.32
C PHE A 185 -6.24 36.85 -3.46
N ASN A 186 -6.93 37.09 -2.33
CA ASN A 186 -8.30 37.59 -2.33
C ASN A 186 -8.27 39.08 -2.74
N GLN A 187 -8.19 39.35 -4.06
CA GLN A 187 -8.49 40.68 -4.59
C GLN A 187 -9.99 40.80 -4.83
N SER A 188 -10.70 41.42 -3.88
CA SER A 188 -11.90 42.25 -4.05
C SER A 188 -12.18 42.97 -2.75
#